data_AF-A0AAU2W3B1-F1
#
_entry.id   AF-A0AAU2W3B1-F1
#
_cell.length_a   1.000
_cell.length_b   1.000
_cell.length_c   1.000
_cell.angle_alpha   90.00
_cell.angle_beta   90.00
_cell.angle_gamma   90.00
#
_symmetry.space_group_name_H-M   'P 1'
#
loop_
_entity.id
_entity.type
_entity.pdbx_description
1 polymer ?
#
loop_
_entity_poly.entity_id
_entity_poly.type
_entity_poly.pdbx_seq_one_letter_code
_entity_poly.pdbx_strand_id
1 'polypeptide(L)'
;MVHAPQETVALPRRMQHLERDRRGYPVIATVERSVEGVNFGAINERRKLALATFDWCAVCGLPFEGELRWQMIPQDGPLPTTALSGEAPVHEVCALYAAQVCPFLFSPNSRLGDEARKGATRVEVVRFAGFRDTRAVFAHESGLQPGIHTLHFEQSERADDFSYRTPTDIQERFAKALAEEGELPLSDAEAALVRLFNRVDDHDDGDVVTGAALIAGAAFAKDIFRLQGLKAFRTDTYPNGAALLLRGTPQEIREFSAQARDEAFSAVGPWLLERTDALPTPLTRWRTRGNSMVRRPVQQTDGPGRSVSKNAPCPCGSGRKARRCHPAGVASQ
;
A
#
# COMPACT_ATOMS: atom_id res chain seq x y z
N MET A 1 16.18 15.85 -29.96
CA MET A 1 16.77 14.58 -29.51
C MET A 1 15.80 13.47 -29.85
N VAL A 2 16.26 12.44 -30.55
CA VAL A 2 15.46 11.23 -30.81
C VAL A 2 15.41 10.45 -29.51
N HIS A 3 14.22 10.03 -29.06
CA HIS A 3 14.04 9.17 -27.90
C HIS A 3 14.93 7.93 -28.11
N ALA A 4 15.85 7.63 -27.18
CA ALA A 4 16.57 6.36 -27.24
C ALA A 4 15.50 5.25 -27.20
N PRO A 5 15.43 4.35 -28.19
CA PRO A 5 14.49 3.25 -28.14
C PRO A 5 14.65 2.54 -26.80
N GLN A 6 13.57 2.24 -26.08
CA GLN A 6 13.67 1.61 -24.76
C GLN A 6 14.54 0.33 -24.78
N GLU A 7 14.58 -0.32 -25.93
CA GLU A 7 15.43 -1.49 -26.24
C GLU A 7 16.93 -1.25 -26.02
N THR A 8 17.41 -0.01 -25.97
CA THR A 8 18.83 0.30 -25.72
C THR A 8 19.19 0.43 -24.25
N VAL A 9 18.21 0.54 -23.35
CA VAL A 9 18.43 0.64 -21.90
C VAL A 9 18.17 -0.72 -21.28
N ALA A 10 19.17 -1.29 -20.61
CA ALA A 10 19.04 -2.59 -19.94
C ALA A 10 17.91 -2.57 -18.91
N LEU A 11 16.99 -3.54 -19.00
CA LEU A 11 15.88 -3.66 -18.05
C LEU A 11 16.39 -4.23 -16.71
N PRO A 12 16.14 -3.56 -15.57
CA PRO A 12 16.52 -4.06 -14.25
C PRO A 12 15.97 -5.47 -14.00
N ARG A 13 16.71 -6.32 -13.29
CA ARG A 13 16.31 -7.72 -13.03
C ARG A 13 14.95 -7.76 -12.33
N ARG A 14 14.77 -6.88 -11.35
CA ARG A 14 13.52 -6.76 -10.58
C ARG A 14 12.31 -6.27 -11.38
N MET A 15 12.47 -5.90 -12.65
CA MET A 15 11.37 -5.50 -13.53
C MET A 15 11.02 -6.57 -14.57
N GLN A 16 11.78 -7.67 -14.64
CA GLN A 16 11.61 -8.69 -15.67
C GLN A 16 10.32 -9.50 -15.52
N HIS A 17 9.74 -9.56 -14.32
CA HIS A 17 8.46 -10.21 -14.06
C HIS A 17 7.25 -9.37 -14.47
N LEU A 18 7.45 -8.08 -14.80
CA LEU A 18 6.36 -7.20 -15.20
C LEU A 18 5.87 -7.59 -16.59
N GLU A 19 4.55 -7.65 -16.73
CA GLU A 19 3.92 -7.77 -18.04
C GLU A 19 4.24 -6.55 -18.91
N ARG A 20 4.15 -6.74 -20.22
CA ARG A 20 4.42 -5.69 -21.21
C ARG A 20 3.13 -5.27 -21.89
N ASP A 21 2.97 -3.97 -22.12
CA ASP A 21 1.86 -3.46 -22.91
C ASP A 21 2.01 -3.81 -24.40
N ARG A 22 0.99 -3.46 -25.20
CA ARG A 22 0.99 -3.69 -26.66
C ARG A 22 2.15 -3.04 -27.43
N ARG A 23 2.87 -2.10 -26.83
CA ARG A 23 4.03 -1.41 -27.41
C ARG A 23 5.35 -2.01 -26.92
N GLY A 24 5.30 -2.99 -26.01
CA GLY A 24 6.47 -3.65 -25.41
C GLY A 24 6.97 -3.01 -24.12
N TYR A 25 6.33 -1.95 -23.60
CA TYR A 25 6.74 -1.27 -22.36
C TYR A 25 6.33 -2.09 -21.15
N PRO A 26 7.22 -2.29 -20.14
CA PRO A 26 6.83 -2.93 -18.89
C PRO A 26 5.78 -2.07 -18.18
N VAL A 27 4.69 -2.72 -17.75
CA VAL A 27 3.56 -2.08 -17.07
C VAL A 27 3.92 -1.91 -15.61
N ILE A 28 4.34 -0.70 -15.24
CA ILE A 28 4.80 -0.41 -13.88
C ILE A 28 3.67 -0.54 -12.85
N ALA A 29 4.06 -0.73 -11.60
CA ALA A 29 3.19 -1.10 -10.50
C ALA A 29 2.09 -0.07 -10.16
N THR A 30 2.33 1.24 -10.28
CA THR A 30 1.33 2.27 -9.93
C THR A 30 0.37 2.67 -11.06
N VAL A 31 0.69 2.31 -12.30
CA VAL A 31 -0.04 2.76 -13.48
C VAL A 31 -1.46 2.22 -13.49
N GLU A 32 -2.39 3.06 -13.93
CA GLU A 32 -3.79 2.68 -14.15
C GLU A 32 -3.90 1.67 -15.30
N ARG A 33 -4.73 0.64 -15.07
CA ARG A 33 -4.99 -0.48 -15.96
C ARG A 33 -6.50 -0.62 -16.09
N SER A 34 -6.97 -0.87 -17.31
CA SER A 34 -8.38 -1.15 -17.56
C SER A 34 -8.51 -2.09 -18.75
N VAL A 35 -9.74 -2.53 -19.03
CA VAL A 35 -10.09 -3.28 -20.24
C VAL A 35 -9.74 -2.53 -21.54
N GLU A 36 -9.59 -1.20 -21.48
CA GLU A 36 -9.19 -0.37 -22.62
C GLU A 36 -7.66 -0.32 -22.81
N GLY A 37 -6.91 -0.82 -21.82
CA GLY A 37 -5.46 -0.94 -21.82
C GLY A 37 -4.78 -0.21 -20.67
N VAL A 38 -3.50 0.09 -20.87
CA VAL A 38 -2.61 0.65 -19.85
C VAL A 38 -2.48 2.17 -20.04
N ASN A 39 -2.77 2.95 -19.00
CA ASN A 39 -2.68 4.41 -19.03
C ASN A 39 -1.47 4.93 -18.22
N PHE A 40 -0.31 5.03 -18.86
CA PHE A 40 0.92 5.53 -18.24
C PHE A 40 0.86 6.98 -17.75
N GLY A 41 -0.18 7.74 -18.14
CA GLY A 41 -0.40 9.11 -17.67
C GLY A 41 -1.24 9.19 -16.39
N ALA A 42 -1.77 8.06 -15.91
CA ALA A 42 -2.63 8.00 -14.73
C ALA A 42 -2.07 7.04 -13.68
N ILE A 43 -2.26 7.45 -12.43
CA ILE A 43 -1.82 6.72 -11.24
C ILE A 43 -3.05 6.20 -10.54
N ASN A 44 -3.04 4.91 -10.20
CA ASN A 44 -4.13 4.27 -9.49
C ASN A 44 -3.90 4.35 -7.97
N GLU A 45 -4.73 5.13 -7.28
CA GLU A 45 -4.65 5.36 -5.83
C GLU A 45 -4.92 4.10 -4.99
N ARG A 46 -5.70 3.15 -5.52
CA ARG A 46 -5.94 1.85 -4.86
C ARG A 46 -4.66 1.00 -4.88
N ARG A 47 -3.98 0.98 -6.02
CA ARG A 47 -2.67 0.33 -6.15
C ARG A 47 -1.61 0.96 -5.25
N LYS A 48 -1.59 2.29 -5.13
CA LYS A 48 -0.74 3.01 -4.15
C LYS A 48 -1.02 2.59 -2.70
N LEU A 49 -2.27 2.32 -2.35
CA LEU A 49 -2.62 1.83 -1.02
C LEU A 49 -2.01 0.46 -0.75
N ALA A 50 -2.07 -0.46 -1.72
CA ALA A 50 -1.43 -1.76 -1.61
C ALA A 50 0.10 -1.61 -1.44
N LEU A 51 0.74 -0.81 -2.29
CA LEU A 51 2.18 -0.54 -2.20
C LEU A 51 2.59 0.02 -0.83
N ALA A 52 1.81 0.95 -0.27
CA ALA A 52 2.04 1.50 1.06
C ALA A 52 1.85 0.46 2.18
N THR A 53 0.92 -0.47 1.99
CA THR A 53 0.58 -1.50 2.97
C THR A 53 1.66 -2.56 3.07
N PHE A 54 2.17 -3.00 1.92
CA PHE A 54 3.15 -4.06 1.82
C PHE A 54 4.60 -3.55 1.70
N ASP A 55 4.79 -2.23 1.68
CA ASP A 55 6.10 -1.55 1.52
C ASP A 55 6.84 -2.00 0.25
N TRP A 56 6.15 -1.79 -0.86
CA TRP A 56 6.61 -2.18 -2.19
C TRP A 56 6.95 -0.98 -3.07
N CYS A 57 7.85 -1.21 -4.01
CA CYS A 57 8.29 -0.22 -4.99
C CYS A 57 7.19 0.11 -6.00
N ALA A 58 7.00 1.41 -6.26
CA ALA A 58 5.99 1.92 -7.19
C ALA A 58 6.22 1.57 -8.66
N VAL A 59 7.42 1.10 -9.01
CA VAL A 59 7.77 0.71 -10.39
C VAL A 59 7.66 -0.80 -10.58
N CYS A 60 8.36 -1.60 -9.77
CA CYS A 60 8.39 -3.05 -9.94
C CYS A 60 7.38 -3.83 -9.07
N GLY A 61 6.79 -3.20 -8.05
CA GLY A 61 5.88 -3.86 -7.13
C GLY A 61 6.53 -4.94 -6.26
N LEU A 62 7.86 -4.91 -6.09
CA LEU A 62 8.60 -5.79 -5.17
C LEU A 62 8.92 -5.07 -3.85
N PRO A 63 9.13 -5.81 -2.73
CA PRO A 63 9.45 -5.23 -1.44
C PRO A 63 10.79 -4.49 -1.41
N PHE A 64 10.91 -3.54 -0.47
CA PHE A 64 12.14 -2.78 -0.27
C PHE A 64 13.24 -3.57 0.46
N GLU A 65 12.93 -4.53 1.33
CA GLU A 65 13.91 -5.36 2.06
C GLU A 65 15.08 -4.57 2.70
N GLY A 66 14.78 -3.38 3.22
CA GLY A 66 15.77 -2.48 3.85
C GLY A 66 16.50 -1.53 2.89
N GLU A 67 16.26 -1.62 1.59
CA GLU A 67 16.70 -0.62 0.61
C GLU A 67 16.08 0.76 0.90
N LEU A 68 16.73 1.81 0.37
CA LEU A 68 16.20 3.16 0.44
C LEU A 68 14.95 3.31 -0.44
N ARG A 69 14.00 4.09 0.08
CA ARG A 69 12.77 4.51 -0.60
C ARG A 69 13.07 5.78 -1.38
N TRP A 70 13.38 5.63 -2.67
CA TRP A 70 13.76 6.75 -3.52
C TRP A 70 12.53 7.53 -3.99
N GLN A 71 12.68 8.85 -4.04
CA GLN A 71 11.70 9.80 -4.56
C GLN A 71 12.36 10.69 -5.61
N MET A 72 11.64 10.94 -6.70
CA MET A 72 12.04 11.87 -7.75
C MET A 72 11.33 13.20 -7.51
N ILE A 73 12.10 14.26 -7.29
CA ILE A 73 11.59 15.57 -6.91
C ILE A 73 12.03 16.58 -7.98
N PRO A 74 11.13 17.03 -8.86
CA PRO A 74 11.43 18.04 -9.87
C PRO A 74 11.51 19.41 -9.19
N GLN A 75 12.66 19.70 -8.57
CA GLN A 75 12.95 21.00 -7.97
C GLN A 75 14.43 21.35 -8.11
N ASP A 76 14.72 22.66 -8.15
CA ASP A 76 16.07 23.18 -7.98
C ASP A 76 16.30 23.59 -6.53
N GLY A 77 17.56 23.53 -6.07
CA GLY A 77 17.94 23.88 -4.70
C GLY A 77 17.99 22.71 -3.70
N PRO A 78 18.15 23.01 -2.40
CA PRO A 78 18.35 21.99 -1.36
C PRO A 78 17.06 21.22 -1.07
N LEU A 79 17.18 19.90 -0.88
CA LEU A 79 16.05 19.08 -0.46
C LEU A 79 15.83 19.16 1.05
N PRO A 80 14.57 19.13 1.51
CA PRO A 80 14.26 19.01 2.94
C PRO A 80 14.68 17.64 3.49
N THR A 81 14.91 17.56 4.80
CA THR A 81 15.25 16.30 5.51
C THR A 81 14.10 15.29 5.48
N THR A 82 12.86 15.79 5.43
CA THR A 82 11.64 15.00 5.22
C THR A 82 10.99 15.42 3.90
N ALA A 83 10.45 14.47 3.15
CA ALA A 83 9.75 14.77 1.91
C ALA A 83 8.29 14.31 2.01
N LEU A 84 7.37 15.17 1.57
CA LEU A 84 5.98 14.79 1.34
C LEU A 84 5.77 14.66 -0.15
N SER A 85 5.43 13.46 -0.61
CA SER A 85 5.24 13.16 -2.02
C SER A 85 3.85 12.60 -2.30
N GLY A 86 3.25 13.02 -3.40
CA GLY A 86 2.07 12.35 -3.96
C GLY A 86 2.42 11.04 -4.67
N GLU A 87 3.71 10.74 -4.87
CA GLU A 87 4.20 9.53 -5.52
C GLU A 87 4.66 8.49 -4.49
N ALA A 88 4.34 7.23 -4.76
CA ALA A 88 4.86 6.12 -3.97
C ALA A 88 6.37 5.95 -4.21
N PRO A 89 7.16 5.53 -3.19
CA PRO A 89 8.59 5.40 -3.33
C PRO A 89 8.99 4.27 -4.30
N VAL A 90 10.22 4.35 -4.81
CA VAL A 90 10.79 3.36 -5.74
C VAL A 90 12.16 2.89 -5.27
N HIS A 91 12.61 1.72 -5.73
CA HIS A 91 14.02 1.32 -5.62
C HIS A 91 14.90 2.24 -6.46
N GLU A 92 16.17 2.35 -6.10
CA GLU A 92 17.12 3.22 -6.81
C GLU A 92 17.22 2.88 -8.29
N VAL A 93 17.49 1.61 -8.60
CA VAL A 93 17.67 1.14 -9.97
C VAL A 93 16.40 1.32 -10.82
N CYS A 94 15.23 1.16 -10.20
CA CYS A 94 13.93 1.43 -10.85
C CYS A 94 13.76 2.91 -11.16
N ALA A 95 14.16 3.78 -10.25
CA ALA A 95 14.11 5.23 -10.41
C ALA A 95 15.06 5.70 -11.54
N LEU A 96 16.28 5.17 -11.55
CA LEU A 96 17.31 5.43 -12.56
C LEU A 96 16.91 4.90 -13.94
N TYR A 97 16.31 3.72 -14.02
CA TYR A 97 15.74 3.19 -15.26
C TYR A 97 14.61 4.10 -15.76
N ALA A 98 13.65 4.46 -14.90
CA ALA A 98 12.55 5.33 -15.25
C ALA A 98 13.02 6.69 -15.79
N ALA A 99 14.06 7.29 -15.20
CA ALA A 99 14.62 8.55 -15.68
C ALA A 99 15.26 8.48 -17.08
N GLN A 100 15.66 7.29 -17.52
CA GLN A 100 16.23 7.08 -18.86
C GLN A 100 15.16 6.76 -19.92
N VAL A 101 14.05 6.11 -19.54
CA VAL A 101 13.06 5.61 -20.50
C VAL A 101 11.74 6.37 -20.50
N CYS A 102 11.39 7.05 -19.42
CA CYS A 102 10.12 7.78 -19.33
C CYS A 102 10.22 9.09 -20.13
N PRO A 103 9.36 9.33 -21.14
CA PRO A 103 9.41 10.55 -21.94
C PRO A 103 9.33 11.83 -21.11
N PHE A 104 8.55 11.79 -20.02
CA PHE A 104 8.38 12.92 -19.12
C PHE A 104 9.67 13.25 -18.34
N LEU A 105 10.39 12.23 -17.86
CA LEU A 105 11.63 12.38 -17.08
C LEU A 105 12.88 12.57 -17.94
N PHE A 106 12.89 11.97 -19.13
CA PHE A 106 14.02 12.01 -20.06
C PHE A 106 14.21 13.41 -20.66
N SER A 107 13.13 14.07 -21.09
CA SER A 107 13.24 15.36 -21.79
C SER A 107 13.21 16.52 -20.80
N PRO A 108 14.25 17.37 -20.74
CA PRO A 108 14.13 18.70 -20.14
C PRO A 108 12.93 19.43 -20.75
N ASN A 109 12.21 20.19 -19.93
CA ASN A 109 11.04 20.99 -20.35
C ASN A 109 9.86 20.20 -20.92
N SER A 110 9.75 18.90 -20.62
CA SER A 110 8.52 18.14 -20.88
C SER A 110 7.28 18.92 -20.43
N ARG A 111 6.31 19.07 -21.32
CA ARG A 111 5.05 19.76 -21.03
C ARG A 111 4.22 18.94 -20.05
N LEU A 112 3.65 19.61 -19.07
CA LEU A 112 2.68 19.02 -18.15
C LEU A 112 1.32 18.92 -18.87
N GLY A 113 0.76 17.71 -18.85
CA GLY A 113 -0.42 17.36 -19.64
C GLY A 113 -1.76 17.51 -18.91
N ASP A 114 -1.76 17.72 -17.60
CA ASP A 114 -2.99 17.95 -16.84
C ASP A 114 -3.53 19.37 -17.06
N GLU A 115 -4.85 19.50 -17.06
CA GLU A 115 -5.54 20.77 -17.34
C GLU A 115 -5.10 21.90 -16.39
N ALA A 116 -4.81 21.59 -15.12
CA ALA A 116 -4.37 22.58 -14.14
C ALA A 116 -2.99 23.17 -14.44
N ARG A 117 -2.13 22.43 -15.15
CA ARG A 117 -0.74 22.83 -15.47
C ARG A 117 -0.50 22.89 -16.98
N LYS A 118 -1.56 22.97 -17.77
CA LYS A 118 -1.49 22.98 -19.23
C LYS A 118 -0.60 24.13 -19.71
N GLY A 119 0.43 23.79 -20.49
CA GLY A 119 1.40 24.75 -21.00
C GLY A 119 2.59 25.04 -20.08
N ALA A 120 2.55 24.58 -18.81
CA ALA A 120 3.73 24.58 -17.96
C ALA A 120 4.69 23.46 -18.39
N THR A 121 5.97 23.69 -18.14
CA THR A 121 7.05 22.73 -18.39
C THR A 121 7.63 22.27 -17.07
N ARG A 122 8.13 21.03 -17.00
CA ARG A 122 8.92 20.61 -15.84
C ARG A 122 10.16 21.49 -15.69
N VAL A 123 10.63 21.65 -14.46
CA VAL A 123 11.96 22.19 -14.19
C VAL A 123 13.05 21.29 -14.80
N GLU A 124 14.17 21.90 -15.15
CA GLU A 124 15.27 21.19 -15.83
C GLU A 124 15.97 20.18 -14.91
N VAL A 125 16.16 20.55 -13.64
CA VAL A 125 16.84 19.71 -12.65
C VAL A 125 15.82 18.81 -11.97
N VAL A 126 16.12 17.52 -11.92
CA VAL A 126 15.42 16.56 -11.07
C VAL A 126 16.38 16.06 -10.00
N ARG A 127 15.93 16.07 -8.76
CA ARG A 127 16.66 15.51 -7.65
C ARG A 127 16.08 14.16 -7.25
N PHE A 128 16.95 13.23 -6.95
CA PHE A 128 16.63 11.97 -6.31
C PHE A 128 17.00 12.07 -4.84
N ALA A 129 16.12 11.62 -3.96
CA ALA A 129 16.45 11.42 -2.54
C ALA A 129 16.03 10.03 -2.08
N GLY A 130 16.95 9.33 -1.44
CA GLY A 130 16.76 8.03 -0.83
C GLY A 130 16.49 8.18 0.67
N PHE A 131 15.38 7.61 1.12
CA PHE A 131 14.93 7.69 2.52
C PHE A 131 14.94 6.31 3.17
N ARG A 132 15.28 6.24 4.46
CA ARG A 132 15.29 4.95 5.18
C ARG A 132 13.89 4.42 5.48
N ASP A 133 12.90 5.29 5.59
CA ASP A 133 11.54 4.88 5.98
C ASP A 133 10.45 5.76 5.37
N THR A 134 9.30 5.12 5.08
CA THR A 134 8.03 5.83 4.88
C THR A 134 7.34 5.98 6.22
N ARG A 135 7.57 7.14 6.84
CA ARG A 135 7.03 7.49 8.16
C ARG A 135 5.52 7.43 8.22
N ALA A 136 4.83 7.95 7.21
CA ALA A 136 3.37 7.99 7.21
C ALA A 136 2.81 7.96 5.79
N VAL A 137 1.60 7.41 5.66
CA VAL A 137 0.80 7.46 4.45
C VAL A 137 -0.62 7.86 4.82
N PHE A 138 -1.16 8.86 4.11
CA PHE A 138 -2.48 9.42 4.39
C PHE A 138 -3.17 9.91 3.12
N ALA A 139 -4.50 9.90 3.13
CA ALA A 139 -5.30 10.53 2.09
C ALA A 139 -5.29 12.05 2.29
N HIS A 140 -5.05 12.79 1.21
CA HIS A 140 -5.02 14.25 1.19
C HIS A 140 -5.79 14.74 -0.05
N GLU A 141 -6.47 15.88 0.06
CA GLU A 141 -7.15 16.46 -1.10
C GLU A 141 -6.12 16.94 -2.14
N SER A 142 -6.30 16.54 -3.38
CA SER A 142 -5.39 16.87 -4.48
C SER A 142 -5.39 18.38 -4.70
N GLY A 143 -4.20 18.98 -4.65
CA GLY A 143 -4.03 20.39 -5.00
C GLY A 143 -4.28 20.69 -6.48
N LEU A 144 -4.35 19.66 -7.33
CA LEU A 144 -4.60 19.79 -8.78
C LEU A 144 -6.07 19.55 -9.14
N GLN A 145 -6.80 18.81 -8.32
CA GLN A 145 -8.17 18.35 -8.61
C GLN A 145 -9.04 18.51 -7.35
N PRO A 146 -9.78 19.63 -7.22
CA PRO A 146 -10.64 19.87 -6.07
C PRO A 146 -11.62 18.72 -5.82
N GLY A 147 -11.78 18.33 -4.55
CA GLY A 147 -12.65 17.22 -4.13
C GLY A 147 -12.09 15.81 -4.34
N ILE A 148 -11.02 15.65 -5.12
CA ILE A 148 -10.35 14.36 -5.31
C ILE A 148 -9.32 14.16 -4.21
N HIS A 149 -9.31 13.00 -3.56
CA HIS A 149 -8.28 12.67 -2.56
C HIS A 149 -7.26 11.70 -3.17
N THR A 150 -5.99 11.97 -2.95
CA THR A 150 -4.85 11.15 -3.35
C THR A 150 -4.04 10.72 -2.12
N LEU A 151 -3.32 9.61 -2.22
CA LEU A 151 -2.39 9.17 -1.19
C LEU A 151 -1.10 9.97 -1.25
N HIS A 152 -0.67 10.43 -0.08
CA HIS A 152 0.61 11.09 0.11
C HIS A 152 1.49 10.27 1.04
N PHE A 153 2.78 10.27 0.74
CA PHE A 153 3.84 9.55 1.43
C PHE A 153 4.75 10.56 2.11
N GLU A 154 4.80 10.51 3.44
CA GLU A 154 5.79 11.24 4.23
C GLU A 154 7.01 10.33 4.41
N GLN A 155 8.13 10.71 3.78
CA GLN A 155 9.41 10.03 3.89
C GLN A 155 10.29 10.68 4.97
N SER A 156 11.07 9.87 5.69
CA SER A 156 11.97 10.35 6.74
C SER A 156 13.37 9.76 6.62
N GLU A 157 14.32 10.38 7.32
CA GLU A 157 15.70 9.91 7.41
C GLU A 157 16.35 9.80 6.02
N ARG A 158 16.44 10.95 5.33
CA ARG A 158 17.18 11.03 4.06
C ARG A 158 18.62 10.56 4.27
N ALA A 159 19.01 9.53 3.54
CA ALA A 159 20.32 8.89 3.66
C ALA A 159 21.22 9.16 2.44
N ASP A 160 20.63 9.45 1.29
CA ASP A 160 21.37 9.77 0.06
C ASP A 160 20.55 10.72 -0.82
N ASP A 161 21.23 11.51 -1.64
CA ASP A 161 20.63 12.32 -2.69
C ASP A 161 21.59 12.60 -3.83
N PHE A 162 21.04 12.83 -5.02
CA PHE A 162 21.78 13.34 -6.17
C PHE A 162 20.83 14.11 -7.10
N SER A 163 21.37 14.78 -8.10
CA SER A 163 20.57 15.47 -9.11
C SER A 163 21.04 15.14 -10.52
N TYR A 164 20.14 15.26 -11.47
CA TYR A 164 20.47 15.19 -12.89
C TYR A 164 19.68 16.22 -13.69
N ARG A 165 20.21 16.57 -14.86
CA ARG A 165 19.54 17.40 -15.87
C ARG A 165 19.22 16.56 -17.10
N THR A 166 20.13 15.66 -17.45
CA THR A 166 20.04 14.80 -18.62
C THR A 166 20.25 13.33 -18.22
N PRO A 167 19.69 12.37 -18.98
CA PRO A 167 19.89 10.95 -18.73
C PRO A 167 21.36 10.51 -18.72
N THR A 168 22.23 11.19 -19.46
CA THR A 168 23.67 10.90 -19.47
C THR A 168 24.32 11.14 -18.10
N ASP A 169 23.80 12.07 -17.30
CA ASP A 169 24.35 12.40 -15.98
C ASP A 169 24.20 11.24 -14.98
N ILE A 170 23.32 10.27 -15.26
CA ILE A 170 23.00 9.15 -14.36
C ILE A 170 23.42 7.78 -14.90
N GLN A 171 24.06 7.72 -16.07
CA GLN A 171 24.43 6.45 -16.71
C GLN A 171 25.38 5.60 -15.87
N GLU A 172 26.42 6.21 -15.30
CA GLU A 172 27.38 5.50 -14.45
C GLU A 172 26.70 4.97 -13.17
N ARG A 173 25.88 5.81 -12.53
CA ARG A 173 25.12 5.43 -11.33
C ARG A 173 24.12 4.31 -11.63
N PHE A 174 23.46 4.35 -12.79
CA PHE A 174 22.58 3.30 -13.25
C PHE A 174 23.32 1.99 -13.52
N ALA A 175 24.44 2.03 -14.23
CA ALA A 175 25.25 0.85 -14.51
C ALA A 175 25.73 0.19 -13.21
N LYS A 176 26.14 1.00 -12.23
CA LYS A 176 26.49 0.53 -10.88
C LYS A 176 25.30 -0.12 -10.18
N ALA A 177 24.17 0.57 -10.09
CA ALA A 177 22.96 0.06 -9.45
C ALA A 177 22.45 -1.24 -10.09
N LEU A 178 22.58 -1.37 -11.41
CA LEU A 178 22.25 -2.59 -12.17
C LEU A 178 23.19 -3.75 -11.83
N ALA A 179 24.49 -3.48 -11.70
CA ALA A 179 25.49 -4.49 -11.33
C ALA A 179 25.35 -4.96 -9.87
N GLU A 180 24.85 -4.09 -8.99
CA GLU A 180 24.62 -4.36 -7.57
C GLU A 180 23.25 -5.00 -7.29
N GLU A 181 22.41 -5.23 -8.31
CA GLU A 181 21.12 -5.90 -8.12
C GLU A 181 21.29 -7.34 -7.60
N GLY A 182 20.83 -7.55 -6.37
CA GLY A 182 20.69 -8.88 -5.77
C GLY A 182 19.37 -9.57 -6.13
N GLU A 183 19.27 -10.85 -5.79
CA GLU A 183 17.98 -11.53 -5.75
C GLU A 183 17.18 -11.04 -4.54
N LEU A 184 15.88 -10.85 -4.74
CA LEU A 184 14.92 -10.52 -3.67
C LEU A 184 14.09 -11.76 -3.38
N PRO A 185 14.46 -12.57 -2.37
CA PRO A 185 13.69 -13.75 -2.02
C PRO A 185 12.32 -13.33 -1.50
N LEU A 186 11.26 -13.91 -2.08
CA LEU A 186 9.89 -13.70 -1.63
C LEU A 186 9.42 -14.97 -0.92
N SER A 187 8.66 -14.82 0.18
CA SER A 187 7.89 -15.93 0.72
C SER A 187 6.79 -16.33 -0.25
N ASP A 188 6.23 -17.53 -0.12
CA ASP A 188 5.13 -17.99 -0.99
C ASP A 188 3.93 -17.03 -0.95
N ALA A 189 3.61 -16.51 0.24
CA ALA A 189 2.54 -15.55 0.44
C ALA A 189 2.83 -14.21 -0.24
N GLU A 190 4.04 -13.68 -0.10
CA GLU A 190 4.42 -12.43 -0.76
C GLU A 190 4.52 -12.59 -2.27
N ALA A 191 5.07 -13.70 -2.76
CA ALA A 191 5.13 -14.01 -4.19
C ALA A 191 3.73 -14.08 -4.81
N ALA A 192 2.75 -14.68 -4.11
CA ALA A 192 1.37 -14.71 -4.56
C ALA A 192 0.77 -13.29 -4.65
N LEU A 193 0.93 -12.47 -3.61
CA LEU A 193 0.42 -11.09 -3.60
C LEU A 193 1.10 -10.22 -4.68
N VAL A 194 2.42 -10.33 -4.85
CA VAL A 194 3.19 -9.61 -5.89
C VAL A 194 2.74 -10.00 -7.29
N ARG A 195 2.52 -11.29 -7.54
CA ARG A 195 2.05 -11.81 -8.83
C ARG A 195 0.66 -11.27 -9.15
N LEU A 196 -0.28 -11.40 -8.22
CA LEU A 196 -1.65 -10.88 -8.37
C LEU A 196 -1.64 -9.37 -8.58
N PHE A 197 -0.83 -8.64 -7.81
CA PHE A 197 -0.74 -7.19 -7.91
C PHE A 197 -0.24 -6.74 -9.28
N ASN A 198 0.76 -7.42 -9.85
CA ASN A 198 1.39 -7.00 -11.10
C ASN A 198 0.72 -7.56 -12.36
N ARG A 199 -0.27 -8.44 -12.24
CA ARG A 199 -1.02 -9.01 -13.38
C ARG A 199 -1.74 -7.92 -14.22
N VAL A 200 -1.80 -8.12 -15.52
CA VAL A 200 -2.60 -7.29 -16.44
C VAL A 200 -3.68 -8.17 -17.07
N ASP A 201 -4.89 -8.08 -16.55
CA ASP A 201 -6.05 -8.81 -17.03
C ASP A 201 -7.29 -7.92 -17.15
N ASP A 202 -8.35 -8.48 -17.74
CA ASP A 202 -9.63 -7.78 -18.01
C ASP A 202 -10.41 -7.44 -16.74
N HIS A 203 -9.94 -7.91 -15.59
CA HIS A 203 -10.45 -7.62 -14.27
C HIS A 203 -9.33 -6.83 -13.59
N ASP A 204 -9.57 -5.60 -13.13
CA ASP A 204 -8.52 -4.77 -12.51
C ASP A 204 -8.04 -5.41 -11.20
N ASP A 205 -7.21 -6.45 -11.29
CA ASP A 205 -6.81 -7.32 -10.18
C ASP A 205 -5.96 -6.60 -9.13
N GLY A 206 -5.48 -5.39 -9.45
CA GLY A 206 -4.95 -4.46 -8.46
C GLY A 206 -5.96 -4.14 -7.34
N ASP A 207 -7.26 -4.22 -7.63
CA ASP A 207 -8.33 -4.01 -6.65
C ASP A 207 -8.44 -5.17 -5.66
N VAL A 208 -8.17 -6.40 -6.10
CA VAL A 208 -8.20 -7.58 -5.24
C VAL A 208 -7.09 -7.47 -4.18
N VAL A 209 -5.87 -7.12 -4.60
CA VAL A 209 -4.76 -6.87 -3.66
C VAL A 209 -5.01 -5.61 -2.81
N THR A 210 -5.75 -4.62 -3.31
CA THR A 210 -6.23 -3.50 -2.49
C THR A 210 -7.18 -3.97 -1.38
N GLY A 211 -8.07 -4.92 -1.69
CA GLY A 211 -8.92 -5.58 -0.70
C GLY A 211 -8.11 -6.28 0.39
N ALA A 212 -7.08 -7.04 -0.02
CA ALA A 212 -6.12 -7.65 0.90
C ALA A 212 -5.40 -6.59 1.78
N ALA A 213 -4.96 -5.49 1.19
CA ALA A 213 -4.34 -4.39 1.92
C ALA A 213 -5.27 -3.76 2.97
N LEU A 214 -6.54 -3.56 2.63
CA LEU A 214 -7.55 -3.05 3.55
C LEU A 214 -7.72 -3.96 4.77
N ILE A 215 -7.85 -5.28 4.56
CA ILE A 215 -8.02 -6.24 5.66
C ILE A 215 -6.72 -6.47 6.44
N ALA A 216 -5.54 -6.31 5.84
CA ALA A 216 -4.26 -6.32 6.55
C ALA A 216 -4.15 -5.17 7.57
N GLY A 217 -4.84 -4.06 7.33
CA GLY A 217 -4.94 -2.95 8.29
C GLY A 217 -5.11 -1.58 7.65
N ALA A 218 -4.99 -1.45 6.33
CA ALA A 218 -5.12 -0.15 5.66
C ALA A 218 -6.52 0.46 5.82
N ALA A 219 -7.55 -0.34 6.11
CA ALA A 219 -8.89 0.16 6.43
C ALA A 219 -8.93 1.06 7.68
N PHE A 220 -7.94 0.97 8.56
CA PHE A 220 -7.82 1.80 9.76
C PHE A 220 -7.08 3.11 9.52
N ALA A 221 -6.51 3.31 8.32
CA ALA A 221 -5.88 4.56 7.93
C ALA A 221 -6.89 5.71 7.93
N LYS A 222 -6.46 6.89 8.40
CA LYS A 222 -7.32 8.07 8.48
C LYS A 222 -7.77 8.49 7.07
N ASP A 223 -9.06 8.75 6.91
CA ASP A 223 -9.67 9.26 5.68
C ASP A 223 -9.45 8.40 4.42
N ILE A 224 -9.00 7.15 4.57
CA ILE A 224 -8.65 6.30 3.43
C ILE A 224 -9.83 6.07 2.48
N PHE A 225 -11.04 5.91 3.01
CA PHE A 225 -12.24 5.74 2.20
C PHE A 225 -12.73 7.03 1.51
N ARG A 226 -11.96 8.13 1.56
CA ARG A 226 -12.16 9.30 0.70
C ARG A 226 -11.42 9.18 -0.64
N LEU A 227 -10.44 8.28 -0.74
CA LEU A 227 -9.76 8.00 -2.00
C LEU A 227 -10.75 7.49 -3.05
N GLN A 228 -10.48 7.83 -4.31
CA GLN A 228 -11.28 7.38 -5.44
C GLN A 228 -11.32 5.84 -5.50
N GLY A 229 -12.49 5.29 -5.83
CA GLY A 229 -12.69 3.84 -5.95
C GLY A 229 -12.83 3.08 -4.63
N LEU A 230 -12.46 3.63 -3.47
CA LEU A 230 -12.52 2.89 -2.20
C LEU A 230 -13.91 2.84 -1.55
N LYS A 231 -14.90 3.58 -2.07
CA LYS A 231 -16.29 3.50 -1.56
C LYS A 231 -16.88 2.10 -1.72
N ALA A 232 -16.49 1.34 -2.75
CA ALA A 232 -16.96 -0.02 -2.99
C ALA A 232 -16.58 -1.00 -1.87
N PHE A 233 -15.53 -0.68 -1.08
CA PHE A 233 -15.03 -1.53 0.00
C PHE A 233 -15.67 -1.24 1.36
N ARG A 234 -16.68 -0.35 1.44
CA ARG A 234 -17.39 -0.01 2.69
C ARG A 234 -18.45 -1.05 3.12
N THR A 235 -18.50 -2.21 2.47
CA THR A 235 -19.43 -3.29 2.84
C THR A 235 -19.04 -3.91 4.19
N ASP A 236 -20.00 -4.50 4.91
CA ASP A 236 -19.79 -5.11 6.24
C ASP A 236 -18.71 -6.21 6.28
N THR A 237 -18.38 -6.82 5.13
CA THR A 237 -17.39 -7.90 5.02
C THR A 237 -15.97 -7.45 5.36
N TYR A 238 -15.55 -6.27 4.89
CA TYR A 238 -14.17 -5.78 5.06
C TYR A 238 -13.83 -5.42 6.51
N PRO A 239 -14.69 -4.68 7.25
CA PRO A 239 -14.46 -4.41 8.66
C PRO A 239 -14.33 -5.69 9.50
N ASN A 240 -15.11 -6.72 9.21
CA ASN A 240 -15.05 -8.00 9.93
C ASN A 240 -13.73 -8.74 9.66
N GLY A 241 -13.32 -8.83 8.40
CA GLY A 241 -12.02 -9.41 8.03
C GLY A 241 -10.84 -8.63 8.63
N ALA A 242 -10.89 -7.29 8.55
CA ALA A 242 -9.88 -6.42 9.14
C ALA A 242 -9.80 -6.55 10.67
N ALA A 243 -10.95 -6.66 11.34
CA ALA A 243 -11.00 -6.90 12.78
C ALA A 243 -10.39 -8.25 13.17
N LEU A 244 -10.67 -9.30 12.38
CA LEU A 244 -10.12 -10.63 12.59
C LEU A 244 -8.59 -10.64 12.37
N LEU A 245 -8.08 -10.07 11.29
CA LEU A 245 -6.63 -9.98 11.03
C LEU A 245 -5.89 -9.07 12.02
N LEU A 246 -6.61 -8.16 12.68
CA LEU A 246 -6.04 -7.29 13.70
C LEU A 246 -5.99 -7.96 15.09
N ARG A 247 -7.02 -8.71 15.47
CA ARG A 247 -7.22 -9.21 16.85
C ARG A 247 -7.27 -10.72 16.99
N GLY A 248 -7.36 -11.44 15.89
CA GLY A 248 -7.39 -12.89 15.84
C GLY A 248 -6.06 -13.50 16.26
N THR A 249 -6.13 -14.70 16.80
CA THR A 249 -4.99 -15.55 17.05
C THR A 249 -4.36 -15.99 15.72
N PRO A 250 -3.08 -16.42 15.72
CA PRO A 250 -2.46 -16.97 14.52
C PRO A 250 -3.24 -18.11 13.87
N GLN A 251 -3.93 -18.94 14.67
CA GLN A 251 -4.78 -20.01 14.16
C GLN A 251 -6.03 -19.47 13.44
N GLU A 252 -6.77 -18.55 14.07
CA GLU A 252 -7.95 -17.92 13.45
C GLU A 252 -7.60 -17.20 12.15
N ILE A 253 -6.44 -16.54 12.09
CA ILE A 253 -5.95 -15.88 10.87
C ILE A 253 -5.68 -16.89 9.76
N ARG A 254 -5.03 -18.03 10.08
CA ARG A 254 -4.78 -19.09 9.10
C ARG A 254 -6.08 -19.73 8.62
N GLU A 255 -7.02 -20.02 9.53
CA GLU A 255 -8.31 -20.61 9.18
C GLU A 255 -9.13 -19.69 8.27
N PHE A 256 -9.18 -18.40 8.59
CA PHE A 256 -9.80 -17.40 7.72
C PHE A 256 -9.19 -17.37 6.33
N SER A 257 -7.86 -17.39 6.26
CA SER A 257 -7.13 -17.33 4.98
C SER A 257 -7.30 -18.62 4.16
N ALA A 258 -7.31 -19.78 4.80
CA ALA A 258 -7.53 -21.07 4.14
C ALA A 258 -8.96 -21.23 3.60
N GLN A 259 -9.95 -20.55 4.21
CA GLN A 259 -11.34 -20.57 3.78
C GLN A 259 -11.67 -19.47 2.75
N ALA A 260 -10.76 -18.53 2.53
CA ALA A 260 -10.95 -17.47 1.55
C ALA A 260 -11.00 -18.06 0.13
N ARG A 261 -12.04 -17.69 -0.63
CA ARG A 261 -12.15 -18.07 -2.05
C ARG A 261 -11.24 -17.24 -2.95
N ASP A 262 -10.91 -16.04 -2.49
CA ASP A 262 -10.04 -15.11 -3.20
C ASP A 262 -8.58 -15.38 -2.86
N GLU A 263 -7.72 -15.45 -3.88
CA GLU A 263 -6.32 -15.83 -3.70
C GLU A 263 -5.52 -14.78 -2.90
N ALA A 264 -5.78 -13.48 -3.09
CA ALA A 264 -5.08 -12.46 -2.32
C ALA A 264 -5.49 -12.50 -0.83
N PHE A 265 -6.76 -12.79 -0.55
CA PHE A 265 -7.23 -12.96 0.83
C PHE A 265 -6.67 -14.22 1.47
N SER A 266 -6.42 -15.27 0.68
CA SER A 266 -5.74 -16.47 1.15
C SER A 266 -4.27 -16.22 1.47
N ALA A 267 -3.61 -15.35 0.71
CA ALA A 267 -2.20 -15.02 0.91
C ALA A 267 -1.94 -14.00 2.03
N VAL A 268 -2.87 -13.07 2.30
CA VAL A 268 -2.60 -11.94 3.21
C VAL A 268 -2.44 -12.33 4.67
N GLY A 269 -3.15 -13.35 5.15
CA GLY A 269 -2.99 -13.81 6.53
C GLY A 269 -1.62 -14.44 6.80
N PRO A 270 -1.17 -15.42 5.99
CA PRO A 270 0.20 -15.94 6.04
C PRO A 270 1.26 -14.83 5.96
N TRP A 271 1.14 -13.91 4.99
CA TRP A 271 2.06 -12.76 4.86
C TRP A 271 2.11 -11.93 6.15
N LEU A 272 0.95 -11.61 6.73
CA LEU A 272 0.86 -10.82 7.95
C LEU A 272 1.52 -11.54 9.14
N LEU A 273 1.32 -12.85 9.25
CA LEU A 273 1.91 -13.66 10.32
C LEU A 273 3.43 -13.71 10.20
N GLU A 274 3.96 -13.91 8.99
CA GLU A 274 5.40 -13.89 8.69
C GLU A 274 6.06 -12.54 9.02
N ARG A 275 5.32 -11.44 8.85
CA ARG A 275 5.81 -10.06 9.03
C ARG A 275 5.44 -9.46 10.39
N THR A 276 4.87 -10.21 11.33
CA THR A 276 4.29 -9.65 12.58
C THR A 276 5.25 -8.74 13.34
N ASP A 277 6.54 -9.11 13.40
CA ASP A 277 7.59 -8.37 14.12
C ASP A 277 8.32 -7.34 13.25
N ALA A 278 7.99 -7.27 11.96
CA ALA A 278 8.67 -6.44 10.95
C ALA A 278 7.67 -5.78 9.98
N LEU A 279 6.51 -5.36 10.49
CA LEU A 279 5.50 -4.68 9.67
C LEU A 279 5.99 -3.29 9.24
N PRO A 280 5.67 -2.85 8.01
CA PRO A 280 5.97 -1.50 7.55
C PRO A 280 5.45 -0.42 8.52
N THR A 281 6.22 0.65 8.70
CA THR A 281 5.84 1.76 9.60
C THR A 281 4.42 2.29 9.37
N PRO A 282 3.96 2.53 8.12
CA PRO A 282 2.59 2.97 7.87
C PRO A 282 1.55 1.95 8.37
N LEU A 283 1.75 0.67 8.07
CA LEU A 283 0.83 -0.41 8.46
C LEU A 283 0.78 -0.59 9.98
N THR A 284 1.93 -0.54 10.66
CA THR A 284 2.01 -0.58 12.13
C THR A 284 1.19 0.54 12.77
N ARG A 285 1.27 1.76 12.24
CA ARG A 285 0.49 2.91 12.71
C ARG A 285 -1.00 2.72 12.48
N TRP A 286 -1.40 2.24 11.29
CA TRP A 286 -2.80 1.97 10.97
C TRP A 286 -3.39 0.89 11.88
N ARG A 287 -2.67 -0.23 12.07
CA ARG A 287 -3.10 -1.32 12.98
C ARG A 287 -3.19 -0.85 14.43
N THR A 288 -2.24 -0.03 14.89
CA THR A 288 -2.30 0.59 16.23
C THR A 288 -3.56 1.43 16.41
N ARG A 289 -3.91 2.26 15.42
CA ARG A 289 -5.18 3.00 15.40
C ARG A 289 -6.38 2.05 15.39
N GLY A 290 -6.36 1.01 14.55
CA GLY A 290 -7.40 -0.02 14.49
C GLY A 290 -7.65 -0.69 15.83
N ASN A 291 -6.62 -0.89 16.66
CA ASN A 291 -6.76 -1.49 18.00
C ASN A 291 -7.67 -0.67 18.91
N SER A 292 -7.71 0.66 18.77
CA SER A 292 -8.64 1.52 19.51
C SER A 292 -10.07 1.53 18.94
N MET A 293 -10.23 1.18 17.66
CA MET A 293 -11.50 1.18 16.95
C MET A 293 -12.25 -0.14 17.08
N VAL A 294 -11.53 -1.27 17.04
CA VAL A 294 -12.10 -2.61 17.11
C VAL A 294 -12.20 -3.03 18.57
N ARG A 295 -13.42 -3.00 19.11
CA ARG A 295 -13.71 -3.60 20.42
C ARG A 295 -13.62 -5.11 20.28
N ARG A 296 -12.71 -5.74 21.03
CA ARG A 296 -12.75 -7.20 21.17
C ARG A 296 -14.12 -7.55 21.74
N PRO A 297 -14.87 -8.50 21.16
CA PRO A 297 -16.01 -9.07 21.83
C PRO A 297 -15.52 -9.45 23.23
N VAL A 298 -16.10 -8.86 24.27
CA VAL A 298 -15.81 -9.30 25.63
C VAL A 298 -16.21 -10.75 25.61
N GLN A 299 -15.21 -11.65 25.62
CA GLN A 299 -15.44 -13.09 25.72
C GLN A 299 -16.32 -13.21 26.94
N GLN A 300 -17.60 -13.49 26.70
CA GLN A 300 -18.53 -13.69 27.78
C GLN A 300 -18.00 -14.95 28.41
N THR A 301 -17.24 -14.79 29.49
CA THR A 301 -16.96 -15.90 30.35
C THR A 301 -18.34 -16.40 30.74
N ASP A 302 -18.65 -17.62 30.31
CA ASP A 302 -19.81 -18.36 30.76
C ASP A 302 -19.62 -18.65 32.25
N GLY A 303 -19.68 -17.58 33.04
CA GLY A 303 -19.78 -17.64 34.46
C GLY A 303 -21.15 -18.25 34.77
N PRO A 304 -21.23 -19.15 35.75
CA PRO A 304 -22.44 -19.93 36.04
C PRO A 304 -23.70 -19.10 36.36
N GLY A 305 -23.60 -17.77 36.51
CA GLY A 305 -24.70 -16.88 36.90
C GLY A 305 -25.45 -16.14 35.77
N ARG A 306 -25.20 -16.40 34.47
CA ARG A 306 -25.84 -15.64 33.37
C ARG A 306 -26.86 -16.38 32.50
N SER A 307 -27.18 -17.64 32.79
CA SER A 307 -28.28 -18.37 32.13
C SER A 307 -29.68 -17.79 32.41
N VAL A 308 -29.79 -16.84 33.35
CA VAL A 308 -31.05 -16.20 33.71
C VAL A 308 -31.36 -15.06 32.72
N SER A 309 -32.45 -15.18 31.98
CA SER A 309 -32.88 -14.17 30.99
C SER A 309 -32.93 -12.76 31.62
N LYS A 310 -32.67 -11.70 30.84
CA LYS A 310 -32.66 -10.30 31.35
C LYS A 310 -33.93 -9.89 32.09
N ASN A 311 -35.04 -10.61 31.86
CA ASN A 311 -36.34 -10.36 32.46
C ASN A 311 -36.84 -11.50 33.37
N ALA A 312 -36.04 -12.54 33.60
CA ALA A 312 -36.46 -13.62 34.47
C ALA A 312 -36.62 -13.12 35.93
N PRO A 313 -37.70 -13.54 36.61
CA PRO A 313 -37.92 -13.23 38.01
C PRO A 313 -36.78 -13.78 38.86
N CYS A 314 -36.40 -13.04 39.92
CA CYS A 314 -35.38 -13.52 40.85
C CYS A 314 -35.84 -14.83 41.51
N PRO A 315 -35.02 -15.90 41.51
CA PRO A 315 -35.34 -17.14 42.23
C PRO A 315 -35.45 -16.93 43.76
N CYS A 316 -34.94 -15.81 44.27
CA CYS A 316 -35.07 -15.39 45.66
C CYS A 316 -36.48 -14.95 46.09
N GLY A 317 -37.46 -14.90 45.18
CA GLY A 317 -38.85 -14.53 45.49
C GLY A 317 -39.10 -13.05 45.78
N SER A 318 -38.10 -12.17 45.61
CA SER A 318 -38.20 -10.74 45.96
C SER A 318 -39.12 -9.90 45.06
N GLY A 319 -39.70 -10.49 44.00
CA GLY A 319 -40.45 -9.77 42.96
C GLY A 319 -39.59 -8.87 42.05
N ARG A 320 -38.27 -8.76 42.29
CA ARG A 320 -37.35 -7.97 41.45
C ARG A 320 -36.77 -8.84 40.33
N LYS A 321 -36.36 -8.21 39.22
CA LYS A 321 -35.61 -8.88 38.14
C LYS A 321 -34.28 -9.43 38.68
N ALA A 322 -33.89 -10.64 38.29
CA ALA A 322 -32.72 -11.34 38.82
C ALA A 322 -31.42 -10.49 38.82
N ARG A 323 -31.17 -9.73 37.74
CA ARG A 323 -30.01 -8.83 37.63
C ARG A 323 -29.94 -7.71 38.68
N ARG A 324 -31.09 -7.27 39.22
CA ARG A 324 -31.13 -6.24 40.27
C ARG A 324 -31.00 -6.82 41.67
N CYS A 325 -31.41 -8.07 41.87
CA CYS A 325 -31.33 -8.72 43.17
C CYS A 325 -29.96 -9.33 43.44
N HIS A 326 -29.31 -9.87 42.41
CA HIS A 326 -27.99 -10.46 42.52
C HIS A 326 -27.07 -9.85 41.45
N PRO A 327 -26.55 -8.63 41.68
CA PRO A 327 -25.65 -7.99 40.72
C PRO A 327 -24.36 -8.79 40.50
N ALA A 328 -23.97 -9.64 41.47
CA ALA A 328 -22.85 -10.56 41.39
C ALA A 328 -23.19 -11.93 40.76
N GLY A 329 -24.45 -12.17 40.37
CA GLY A 329 -24.93 -13.49 39.92
C GLY A 329 -25.54 -14.32 41.05
N VAL A 330 -26.41 -15.27 40.70
CA VAL A 330 -26.97 -16.24 41.64
C VAL A 330 -26.01 -17.43 41.68
N ALA A 331 -25.57 -17.83 42.86
CA ALA A 331 -24.77 -19.05 43.01
C ALA A 331 -25.65 -20.26 42.68
N SER A 332 -25.25 -21.05 41.70
CA SER A 332 -25.88 -22.35 41.43
C SER A 332 -25.64 -23.24 42.63
N GLN A 333 -26.72 -23.68 43.28
CA GLN A 333 -26.68 -24.82 44.19
C GLN A 333 -26.71 -26.12 43.38
#